data_AF-A0A381Z830-F1
#
_entry.id   AF-A0A381Z830-F1
#
_cell.length_a   1.000
_cell.length_b   1.000
_cell.length_c   1.000
_cell.angle_alpha   90.00
_cell.angle_beta   90.00
_cell.angle_gamma   90.00
#
_symmetry.space_group_name_H-M   'P 1'
#
loop_
_entity.id
_entity.type
_entity.pdbx_description
1 polymer ?
#
loop_
_entity_poly.entity_id
_entity_poly.type
_entity_poly.pdbx_seq_one_letter_code
_entity_poly.pdbx_strand_id
1 'polypeptide(L)'
;MPLGEPRGRNPYKGTQIPKGRIQWAIENSLSLKGAARVLGVSYNTFKKYAIMYDLFEQNKNIGGAGVPKGGSTGFGVSVNDVLNGKHPNYPHWKLQQLLVRSGHFVQKCSNCGYDETREVDGNGPFIIDFLDGDGTNHVPENIRLLCYNCFFLIKQVGKMIKTPKDVMYLRRNMWKVFKQTDREKEMEKEHDEKVPEPTMDHKKEDKIDTTVDLGTFGDLSDVNITLDDLFDDD
;
A
#
# COMPACT_ATOMS: atom_id res chain seq x y z
N MET A 1 -11.79 49.82 -11.29
CA MET A 1 -10.61 49.94 -10.42
C MET A 1 -10.42 48.62 -9.69
N PRO A 2 -9.24 47.96 -9.77
CA PRO A 2 -9.00 46.77 -8.98
C PRO A 2 -8.96 47.19 -7.50
N LEU A 3 -9.93 46.70 -6.73
CA LEU A 3 -9.97 46.90 -5.29
C LEU A 3 -8.73 46.20 -4.70
N GLY A 4 -7.86 46.92 -3.97
CA GLY A 4 -6.63 46.37 -3.39
C GLY A 4 -6.88 45.15 -2.48
N GLU A 5 -5.86 44.34 -2.20
CA GLU A 5 -6.03 43.05 -1.50
C GLU A 5 -6.76 43.19 -0.14
N PRO A 6 -7.67 42.25 0.19
CA PRO A 6 -8.34 42.22 1.48
C PRO A 6 -7.31 42.01 2.60
N ARG A 7 -7.19 42.99 3.51
CA ARG A 7 -6.27 42.91 4.66
C ARG A 7 -7.02 42.41 5.90
N GLY A 8 -6.48 41.37 6.55
CA GLY A 8 -6.95 40.88 7.86
C GLY A 8 -7.97 39.74 7.81
N ARG A 9 -8.36 39.27 9.01
CA ARG A 9 -9.32 38.17 9.19
C ARG A 9 -10.75 38.73 9.10
N ASN A 10 -11.55 38.23 8.15
CA ASN A 10 -12.93 38.62 7.90
C ASN A 10 -13.13 40.13 7.59
N PRO A 11 -12.60 40.64 6.47
CA PRO A 11 -12.60 42.06 6.12
C PRO A 11 -14.00 42.66 5.86
N TYR A 12 -15.00 41.82 5.57
CA TYR A 12 -16.38 42.26 5.28
C TYR A 12 -17.33 42.05 6.47
N LYS A 13 -16.82 42.01 7.69
CA LYS A 13 -17.65 41.82 8.89
C LYS A 13 -18.65 42.99 9.04
N GLY A 14 -19.94 42.69 8.96
CA GLY A 14 -21.02 43.68 9.09
C GLY A 14 -21.42 44.38 7.79
N THR A 15 -20.74 44.10 6.68
CA THR A 15 -21.01 44.69 5.36
C THR A 15 -21.26 43.61 4.30
N GLN A 16 -22.04 43.92 3.28
CA GLN A 16 -22.23 43.00 2.15
C GLN A 16 -20.97 42.94 1.28
N ILE A 17 -20.61 41.75 0.81
CA ILE A 17 -19.45 41.57 -0.08
C ILE A 17 -19.88 42.00 -1.49
N PRO A 18 -19.22 42.97 -2.13
CA PRO A 18 -19.62 43.42 -3.47
C PRO A 18 -19.34 42.34 -4.53
N LYS A 19 -20.16 42.28 -5.57
CA LYS A 19 -20.04 41.31 -6.68
C LYS A 19 -18.64 41.26 -7.29
N GLY A 20 -18.04 42.42 -7.55
CA GLY A 20 -16.69 42.51 -8.13
C GLY A 20 -15.59 41.85 -7.28
N ARG A 21 -15.76 41.78 -5.94
CA ARG A 21 -14.82 41.09 -5.06
C ARG A 21 -14.91 39.58 -5.14
N ILE A 22 -16.12 39.06 -5.29
CA ILE A 22 -16.35 37.63 -5.44
C ILE A 22 -15.82 37.17 -6.80
N GLN A 23 -16.07 37.93 -7.86
CA GLN A 23 -15.52 37.65 -9.18
C GLN A 23 -13.99 37.65 -9.17
N TRP A 24 -13.36 38.68 -8.60
CA TRP A 24 -11.91 38.74 -8.43
C TRP A 24 -11.35 37.53 -7.66
N ALA A 25 -12.03 37.10 -6.59
CA ALA A 25 -11.59 35.96 -5.78
C ALA A 25 -11.70 34.63 -6.53
N ILE A 26 -12.72 34.48 -7.37
CA ILE A 26 -12.89 33.30 -8.23
C ILE A 26 -11.77 33.27 -9.26
N GLU A 27 -11.48 34.39 -9.93
CA GLU A 27 -10.41 34.51 -10.93
C GLU A 27 -9.02 34.20 -10.34
N ASN A 28 -8.79 34.53 -9.06
CA ASN A 28 -7.52 34.31 -8.37
C ASN A 28 -7.42 32.96 -7.62
N SER A 29 -8.35 32.03 -7.83
CA SER A 29 -8.34 30.75 -7.11
C SER A 29 -8.79 29.55 -7.95
N LEU A 30 -8.30 28.36 -7.60
CA LEU A 30 -8.65 27.11 -8.30
C LEU A 30 -9.99 26.49 -7.82
N SER A 31 -10.57 27.01 -6.74
CA SER A 31 -11.82 26.50 -6.17
C SER A 31 -12.54 27.57 -5.37
N LEU A 32 -13.87 27.45 -5.25
CA LEU A 32 -14.70 28.35 -4.42
C LEU A 32 -14.26 28.38 -2.94
N LYS A 33 -13.72 27.27 -2.43
CA LYS A 33 -13.14 27.22 -1.07
C LYS A 33 -11.81 27.96 -0.99
N GLY A 34 -11.01 27.90 -2.05
CA GLY A 34 -9.83 28.74 -2.24
C GLY A 34 -10.19 30.22 -2.32
N ALA A 35 -11.21 30.59 -3.11
CA ALA A 35 -11.71 31.96 -3.24
C ALA A 35 -12.11 32.57 -1.88
N ALA A 36 -12.81 31.79 -1.05
CA ALA A 36 -13.15 32.23 0.31
C ALA A 36 -11.91 32.51 1.18
N ARG A 37 -10.86 31.69 1.03
CA ARG A 37 -9.57 31.87 1.72
C ARG A 37 -8.84 33.12 1.21
N VAL A 38 -8.82 33.36 -0.10
CA VAL A 38 -8.24 34.56 -0.73
C VAL A 38 -8.94 35.83 -0.23
N LEU A 39 -10.26 35.79 -0.05
CA LEU A 39 -11.03 36.90 0.53
C LEU A 39 -10.90 37.01 2.06
N GLY A 40 -10.32 36.03 2.74
CA GLY A 40 -10.23 35.99 4.20
C GLY A 40 -11.58 35.83 4.91
N VAL A 41 -12.59 35.27 4.24
CA VAL A 41 -13.95 35.07 4.77
C VAL A 41 -14.27 33.59 4.99
N SER A 42 -15.28 33.30 5.81
CA SER A 42 -15.77 31.93 5.96
C SER A 42 -16.41 31.43 4.66
N TYR A 43 -16.29 30.13 4.38
CA TYR A 43 -16.90 29.53 3.19
C TYR A 43 -18.42 29.73 3.16
N ASN A 44 -19.10 29.67 4.31
CA ASN A 44 -20.55 29.86 4.38
C ASN A 44 -20.97 31.29 3.98
N THR A 45 -20.21 32.30 4.43
CA THR A 45 -20.42 33.70 4.03
C THR A 45 -20.19 33.87 2.55
N PHE A 46 -19.09 33.33 2.02
CA PHE A 46 -18.78 33.38 0.60
C PHE A 46 -19.87 32.71 -0.25
N LYS A 47 -20.31 31.51 0.14
CA LYS A 47 -21.36 30.75 -0.55
C LYS A 47 -22.67 31.53 -0.62
N LYS A 48 -23.09 32.18 0.48
CA LYS A 48 -24.31 33.01 0.50
C LYS A 48 -24.29 34.09 -0.59
N TYR A 49 -23.20 34.84 -0.69
CA TYR A 49 -23.10 35.92 -1.68
C TYR A 49 -22.81 35.41 -3.10
N ALA A 50 -22.08 34.29 -3.25
CA ALA A 50 -21.86 33.68 -4.56
C ALA A 50 -23.16 33.15 -5.18
N ILE A 51 -24.09 32.65 -4.36
CA ILE A 51 -25.45 32.28 -4.79
C ILE A 51 -26.25 33.54 -5.14
N MET A 52 -26.21 34.58 -4.30
CA MET A 52 -26.92 35.85 -4.55
C MET A 52 -26.53 36.52 -5.88
N TYR A 53 -25.31 36.29 -6.36
CA TYR A 53 -24.80 36.88 -7.61
C TYR A 53 -24.71 35.88 -8.77
N ASP A 54 -25.29 34.69 -8.65
CA ASP A 54 -25.31 33.62 -9.68
C ASP A 54 -23.91 33.17 -10.16
N LEU A 55 -22.87 33.35 -9.33
CA LEU A 55 -21.47 33.00 -9.64
C LEU A 55 -21.09 31.59 -9.15
N PHE A 56 -21.93 30.99 -8.28
CA PHE A 56 -21.62 29.73 -7.60
C PHE A 56 -21.69 28.51 -8.52
N GLU A 57 -22.73 28.41 -9.35
CA GLU A 57 -22.97 27.21 -10.17
C GLU A 57 -21.96 27.08 -11.31
N GLN A 58 -21.62 28.21 -11.94
CA GLN A 58 -20.66 28.28 -13.06
C GLN A 58 -19.25 27.83 -12.66
N ASN A 59 -18.87 28.03 -11.40
CA ASN A 59 -17.50 27.81 -10.91
C ASN A 59 -17.39 26.59 -9.96
N LYS A 60 -18.39 25.70 -10.00
CA LYS A 60 -18.44 24.52 -9.14
C LYS A 60 -17.50 23.43 -9.66
N ASN A 61 -16.31 23.33 -9.08
CA ASN A 61 -15.35 22.26 -9.38
C ASN A 61 -15.69 20.96 -8.60
N ILE A 62 -16.64 20.16 -9.12
CA ILE A 62 -17.07 18.89 -8.48
C ILE A 62 -15.94 17.84 -8.48
N GLY A 63 -15.16 17.76 -9.56
CA GLY A 63 -14.05 16.81 -9.69
C GLY A 63 -12.81 17.15 -8.86
N GLY A 64 -12.71 18.39 -8.35
CA GLY A 64 -11.52 18.88 -7.68
C GLY A 64 -10.30 18.94 -8.60
N ALA A 65 -10.51 19.11 -9.90
CA ALA A 65 -9.43 19.20 -10.89
C ALA A 65 -8.52 20.39 -10.57
N GLY A 66 -7.21 20.18 -10.57
CA GLY A 66 -6.21 21.22 -10.29
C GLY A 66 -6.05 21.63 -8.82
N VAL A 67 -6.90 21.15 -7.91
CA VAL A 67 -6.70 21.38 -6.47
C VAL A 67 -5.77 20.29 -5.93
N PRO A 68 -4.59 20.64 -5.38
CA PRO A 68 -3.74 19.64 -4.75
C PRO A 68 -4.49 19.02 -3.58
N LYS A 69 -4.94 17.77 -3.76
CA LYS A 69 -5.44 16.93 -2.68
C LYS A 69 -4.20 16.63 -1.84
N GLY A 70 -4.01 17.38 -0.75
CA GLY A 70 -2.81 17.27 0.07
C GLY A 70 -2.49 15.81 0.34
N GLY A 71 -1.28 15.39 -0.07
CA GLY A 71 -0.72 14.04 0.08
C GLY A 71 -0.41 13.70 1.54
N SER A 72 -1.35 13.97 2.42
CA SER A 72 -1.31 13.51 3.79
C SER A 72 -1.77 12.07 3.78
N THR A 73 -0.85 11.15 4.02
CA THR A 73 -1.07 9.75 4.33
C THR A 73 -1.89 9.62 5.62
N GLY A 74 -3.14 10.08 5.67
CA GLY A 74 -4.04 10.06 6.85
C GLY A 74 -3.57 10.82 8.11
N PHE A 75 -2.28 11.10 8.25
CA PHE A 75 -1.60 11.53 9.48
C PHE A 75 -0.96 12.92 9.33
N GLY A 76 -1.05 13.57 8.17
CA GLY A 76 -0.52 14.92 7.95
C GLY A 76 1.01 15.01 7.88
N VAL A 77 1.73 13.88 7.97
CA VAL A 77 3.19 13.85 7.98
C VAL A 77 3.71 13.60 6.58
N SER A 78 4.58 14.48 6.09
CA SER A 78 5.26 14.28 4.81
C SER A 78 6.44 13.33 4.96
N VAL A 79 6.76 12.57 3.91
CA VAL A 79 7.91 11.64 3.90
C VAL A 79 9.20 12.38 4.21
N ASN A 80 9.37 13.57 3.62
CA ASN A 80 10.51 14.43 3.85
C ASN A 80 10.64 14.85 5.32
N ASP A 81 9.53 15.10 6.03
CA ASP A 81 9.60 15.44 7.45
C ASP A 81 10.10 14.27 8.31
N VAL A 82 9.74 13.05 7.94
CA VAL A 82 10.21 11.84 8.63
C VAL A 82 11.70 11.60 8.36
N LEU A 83 12.11 11.67 7.09
CA LEU A 83 13.51 11.49 6.70
C LEU A 83 14.43 12.58 7.28
N ASN A 84 13.92 13.79 7.46
CA ASN A 84 14.64 14.90 8.12
C ASN A 84 14.68 14.78 9.65
N GLY A 85 14.20 13.68 10.24
CA GLY A 85 14.29 13.43 11.68
C GLY A 85 13.31 14.24 12.55
N LYS A 86 12.29 14.89 11.97
CA LYS A 86 11.29 15.65 12.76
C LYS A 86 10.39 14.75 13.62
N HIS A 87 10.33 13.46 13.29
CA HIS A 87 9.51 12.46 13.98
C HIS A 87 10.35 11.25 14.43
N PRO A 88 11.18 11.39 15.49
CA PRO A 88 12.04 10.31 15.96
C PRO A 88 11.24 9.12 16.50
N ASN A 89 10.09 9.35 17.15
CA ASN A 89 9.22 8.30 17.69
C ASN A 89 8.14 7.83 16.69
N TYR A 90 8.46 7.82 15.39
CA TYR A 90 7.52 7.32 14.39
C TYR A 90 7.49 5.78 14.42
N PRO A 91 6.31 5.13 14.48
CA PRO A 91 6.24 3.68 14.59
C PRO A 91 6.78 3.01 13.33
N HIS A 92 7.69 2.05 13.49
CA HIS A 92 8.46 1.44 12.40
C HIS A 92 7.59 0.80 11.29
N TRP A 93 6.49 0.15 11.67
CA TRP A 93 5.58 -0.46 10.68
C TRP A 93 4.91 0.60 9.78
N LYS A 94 4.59 1.79 10.31
CA LYS A 94 4.08 2.90 9.50
C LYS A 94 5.18 3.51 8.66
N LEU A 95 6.41 3.57 9.19
CA LEU A 95 7.57 4.10 8.46
C LEU A 95 7.77 3.30 7.18
N GLN A 96 7.79 1.97 7.29
CA GLN A 96 7.90 1.07 6.16
C GLN A 96 6.78 1.31 5.15
N GLN A 97 5.52 1.36 5.59
CA GLN A 97 4.39 1.59 4.69
C GLN A 97 4.47 2.95 3.98
N LEU A 98 4.90 4.00 4.69
CA LEU A 98 5.07 5.33 4.14
C LEU A 98 6.18 5.38 3.08
N LEU A 99 7.32 4.74 3.35
CA LEU A 99 8.47 4.68 2.46
C LEU A 99 8.19 3.89 1.18
N VAL A 100 7.51 2.75 1.29
CA VAL A 100 7.10 1.93 0.14
C VAL A 100 6.05 2.65 -0.69
N ARG A 101 5.02 3.22 -0.05
CA ARG A 101 3.92 3.92 -0.75
C ARG A 101 4.37 5.20 -1.44
N SER A 102 5.38 5.88 -0.90
CA SER A 102 5.95 7.07 -1.51
C SER A 102 6.99 6.75 -2.60
N GLY A 103 7.32 5.48 -2.82
CA GLY A 103 8.29 5.06 -3.84
C GLY A 103 9.75 5.38 -3.49
N HIS A 104 10.06 5.73 -2.24
CA HIS A 104 11.45 5.95 -1.81
C HIS A 104 12.21 4.62 -1.67
N PHE A 105 11.49 3.55 -1.34
CA PHE A 105 12.03 2.20 -1.24
C PHE A 105 11.24 1.24 -2.13
N VAL A 106 11.98 0.40 -2.86
CA VAL A 106 11.42 -0.74 -3.59
C VAL A 106 11.21 -1.89 -2.60
N GLN A 107 10.13 -2.65 -2.76
CA GLN A 107 9.87 -3.86 -1.97
C GLN A 107 10.83 -5.00 -2.36
N LYS A 108 12.10 -4.85 -2.00
CA LYS A 108 13.16 -5.83 -2.28
C LYS A 108 14.11 -5.92 -1.11
N CYS A 109 14.50 -7.14 -0.75
CA CYS A 109 15.49 -7.37 0.29
C CYS A 109 16.87 -6.88 -0.16
N SER A 110 17.50 -6.00 0.62
CA SER A 110 18.84 -5.48 0.33
C SER A 110 19.95 -6.53 0.48
N ASN A 111 19.68 -7.66 1.17
CA ASN A 111 20.67 -8.71 1.40
C ASN A 111 20.60 -9.84 0.36
N CYS A 112 19.44 -10.51 0.24
CA CYS A 112 19.29 -11.67 -0.66
C CYS A 112 18.61 -11.33 -2.00
N GLY A 113 18.10 -10.10 -2.17
CA GLY A 113 17.42 -9.70 -3.40
C GLY A 113 16.00 -10.23 -3.58
N TYR A 114 15.41 -10.92 -2.59
CA TYR A 114 14.01 -11.36 -2.64
C TYR A 114 13.06 -10.18 -2.87
N ASP A 115 12.19 -10.28 -3.87
CA ASP A 115 11.29 -9.22 -4.34
C ASP A 115 9.84 -9.70 -4.55
N GLU A 116 9.52 -10.95 -4.22
CA GLU A 116 8.16 -11.46 -4.37
C GLU A 116 7.20 -10.78 -3.37
N THR A 117 6.02 -10.47 -3.88
CA THR A 117 4.92 -9.87 -3.13
C THR A 117 3.67 -10.72 -3.27
N ARG A 118 2.79 -10.68 -2.27
CA ARG A 118 1.48 -11.33 -2.38
C ARG A 118 0.66 -10.72 -3.53
N GLU A 119 0.15 -11.54 -4.44
CA GLU A 119 -0.62 -11.09 -5.61
C GLU A 119 -1.87 -10.29 -5.23
N VAL A 120 -2.54 -10.69 -4.14
CA VAL A 120 -3.79 -10.09 -3.65
C VAL A 120 -3.61 -8.66 -3.13
N ASP A 121 -2.57 -8.43 -2.31
CA ASP A 121 -2.38 -7.17 -1.58
C ASP A 121 -1.17 -6.35 -2.06
N GLY A 122 -0.30 -6.93 -2.89
CA GLY A 122 1.00 -6.35 -3.29
C GLY A 122 1.99 -6.17 -2.14
N ASN A 123 1.76 -6.82 -1.00
CA ASN A 123 2.61 -6.73 0.20
C ASN A 123 3.58 -7.91 0.26
N GLY A 124 4.88 -7.62 0.38
CA GLY A 124 5.92 -8.63 0.59
C GLY A 124 6.32 -8.82 2.06
N PRO A 125 7.00 -9.93 2.39
CA PRO A 125 7.45 -10.30 3.74
C PRO A 125 8.72 -9.53 4.15
N PHE A 126 8.62 -8.20 4.17
CA PHE A 126 9.73 -7.30 4.44
C PHE A 126 9.59 -6.63 5.80
N ILE A 127 10.74 -6.31 6.41
CA ILE A 127 10.86 -5.54 7.63
C ILE A 127 11.95 -4.48 7.47
N ILE A 128 11.68 -3.30 8.01
CA ILE A 128 12.65 -2.21 8.05
C ILE A 128 13.76 -2.52 9.07
N ASP A 129 14.99 -2.25 8.68
CA ASP A 129 16.15 -2.36 9.54
C ASP A 129 17.01 -1.10 9.51
N PHE A 130 17.58 -0.76 10.65
CA PHE A 130 18.48 0.38 10.84
C PHE A 130 19.91 -0.14 11.00
N LEU A 131 20.84 0.37 10.19
CA LEU A 131 22.26 -0.01 10.22
C LEU A 131 22.92 0.34 11.55
N ASP A 132 22.61 1.52 12.08
CA ASP A 132 23.11 2.02 13.38
C ASP A 132 22.54 1.25 14.57
N GLY A 133 21.44 0.51 14.38
CA GLY A 133 20.68 -0.12 15.45
C GLY A 133 19.81 0.83 16.26
N ASP A 134 19.81 2.12 15.92
CA ASP A 134 18.97 3.16 16.51
C ASP A 134 17.72 3.42 15.66
N GLY A 135 16.55 3.05 16.18
CA GLY A 135 15.26 3.21 15.49
C GLY A 135 14.71 4.64 15.45
N THR A 136 15.44 5.61 15.98
CA THR A 136 15.07 7.04 15.92
C THR A 136 15.73 7.77 14.75
N ASN A 137 16.79 7.19 14.17
CA ASN A 137 17.53 7.78 13.06
C ASN A 137 16.92 7.34 11.73
N HIS A 138 16.09 8.21 11.15
CA HIS A 138 15.34 7.94 9.93
C HIS A 138 16.03 8.42 8.65
N VAL A 139 17.35 8.63 8.67
CA VAL A 139 18.11 9.00 7.47
C VAL A 139 18.03 7.86 6.44
N PRO A 140 17.77 8.15 5.15
CA PRO A 140 17.56 7.11 4.14
C PRO A 140 18.75 6.16 3.99
N GLU A 141 19.98 6.65 4.22
CA GLU A 141 21.21 5.84 4.19
C GLU A 141 21.31 4.86 5.35
N ASN A 142 20.70 5.17 6.51
CA ASN A 142 20.66 4.28 7.67
C ASN A 142 19.60 3.17 7.52
N ILE A 143 18.60 3.40 6.66
CA ILE A 143 17.46 2.52 6.51
C ILE A 143 17.72 1.50 5.40
N ARG A 144 17.51 0.22 5.71
CA ARG A 144 17.48 -0.86 4.72
C ARG A 144 16.23 -1.72 4.88
N LEU A 145 15.83 -2.37 3.80
CA LEU A 145 14.70 -3.30 3.79
C LEU A 145 15.23 -4.74 3.76
N LEU A 146 14.84 -5.56 4.73
CA LEU A 146 15.24 -6.97 4.80
C LEU A 146 14.00 -7.87 4.73
N CYS A 147 14.12 -9.06 4.14
CA CYS A 147 13.08 -10.07 4.30
C CYS A 147 13.12 -10.67 5.72
N TYR A 148 12.02 -11.26 6.19
CA TYR A 148 11.96 -11.85 7.53
C TYR A 148 13.10 -12.85 7.82
N ASN A 149 13.47 -13.66 6.82
CA ASN A 149 14.54 -14.64 6.95
C ASN A 149 15.91 -13.96 7.15
N CYS A 150 16.27 -12.99 6.29
CA CYS A 150 17.53 -12.26 6.42
C CYS A 150 17.59 -11.44 7.70
N PHE A 151 16.48 -10.82 8.10
CA PHE A 151 16.41 -10.07 9.35
C PHE A 151 16.71 -10.97 10.56
N PHE A 152 16.12 -12.17 10.58
CA PHE A 152 16.33 -13.15 11.65
C PHE A 152 17.78 -13.64 11.72
N LEU A 153 18.44 -13.84 10.57
CA LEU A 153 19.82 -14.33 10.50
C LEU A 153 20.87 -13.26 10.83
N ILE A 154 20.65 -12.01 10.40
CA ILE A 154 21.63 -10.93 10.54
C ILE A 154 21.58 -10.31 11.95
N LYS A 155 20.41 -10.23 12.58
CA LYS A 155 20.29 -9.61 13.90
C LYS A 155 20.66 -10.58 15.01
N GLN A 156 21.57 -10.12 15.89
CA GLN A 156 22.05 -10.89 17.02
C GLN A 156 20.93 -11.23 18.02
N VAL A 157 21.02 -12.43 18.58
CA VAL A 157 20.04 -13.10 19.46
C VAL A 157 19.63 -12.27 20.69
N GLY A 158 20.48 -11.33 21.14
CA GLY A 158 20.23 -10.53 22.35
C GLY A 158 19.26 -9.35 22.20
N LYS A 159 18.91 -8.95 20.97
CA LYS A 159 17.99 -7.83 20.68
C LYS A 159 16.75 -8.27 19.89
N MET A 160 16.38 -9.55 19.99
CA MET A 160 15.19 -10.07 19.31
C MET A 160 13.91 -9.47 19.88
N ILE A 161 12.87 -9.46 19.04
CA ILE A 161 11.50 -9.12 19.43
C ILE A 161 11.11 -10.07 20.56
N LYS A 162 10.93 -9.55 21.78
CA LYS A 162 10.47 -10.36 22.91
C LYS A 162 9.07 -10.86 22.59
N THR A 163 8.90 -12.17 22.49
CA THR A 163 7.57 -12.77 22.38
C THR A 163 6.74 -12.36 23.60
N PRO A 164 5.53 -11.79 23.42
CA PRO A 164 4.69 -11.41 24.54
C PRO A 164 4.38 -12.64 25.40
N LYS A 165 4.37 -12.46 26.73
CA LYS A 165 4.09 -13.56 27.68
C LYS A 165 2.70 -14.18 27.47
N ASP A 166 1.75 -13.40 26.95
CA ASP A 166 0.39 -13.84 26.70
C ASP A 166 0.27 -14.55 25.34
N VAL A 167 0.69 -15.82 25.33
CA VAL A 167 0.62 -16.70 24.16
C VAL A 167 -0.83 -16.92 23.71
N MET A 168 -1.82 -16.72 24.60
CA MET A 168 -3.24 -16.92 24.25
C MET A 168 -3.76 -15.87 23.28
N TYR A 169 -3.35 -14.61 23.43
CA TYR A 169 -3.71 -13.56 22.47
C TYR A 169 -3.10 -13.82 21.08
N LEU A 170 -1.81 -14.17 21.05
CA LEU A 170 -1.12 -14.52 19.82
C LEU A 170 -1.78 -15.73 19.14
N ARG A 171 -2.05 -16.79 19.89
CA ARG A 171 -2.76 -17.99 19.42
C ARG A 171 -4.12 -17.62 18.86
N ARG A 172 -4.94 -16.84 19.57
CA ARG A 172 -6.27 -16.43 19.11
C ARG A 172 -6.20 -15.66 17.79
N ASN A 173 -5.24 -14.75 17.65
CA ASN A 173 -5.05 -14.01 16.39
C ASN A 173 -4.56 -14.93 15.26
N MET A 174 -3.66 -15.87 15.55
CA MET A 174 -3.18 -16.85 14.57
C MET A 174 -4.33 -17.72 14.06
N TRP A 175 -5.22 -18.18 14.94
CA TRP A 175 -6.43 -18.91 14.57
C TRP A 175 -7.43 -18.11 13.72
N LYS A 176 -7.42 -16.78 13.80
CA LYS A 176 -8.22 -15.93 12.91
C LYS A 176 -7.65 -15.87 11.50
N VAL A 177 -6.32 -15.87 11.37
CA VAL A 177 -5.64 -15.84 10.06
C VAL A 177 -5.96 -17.10 9.24
N PHE A 178 -6.10 -18.26 9.88
CA PHE A 178 -6.47 -19.51 9.18
C PHE A 178 -7.93 -19.54 8.72
N LYS A 179 -8.78 -18.64 9.20
CA LYS A 179 -10.15 -18.51 8.71
C LYS A 179 -10.17 -17.49 7.59
N GLN A 180 -10.38 -17.95 6.35
CA GLN A 180 -10.60 -17.04 5.22
C GLN A 180 -11.74 -16.07 5.53
N THR A 181 -11.45 -14.78 5.43
CA THR A 181 -12.46 -13.74 5.54
C THR A 181 -13.33 -13.71 4.28
N ASP A 182 -14.57 -13.22 4.41
CA ASP A 182 -15.48 -13.15 3.25
C ASP A 182 -14.90 -12.29 2.12
N ARG A 183 -14.15 -11.24 2.47
CA ARG A 183 -13.43 -10.39 1.53
C ARG A 183 -12.28 -11.11 0.80
N GLU A 184 -11.52 -11.97 1.48
CA GLU A 184 -10.46 -12.76 0.82
C GLU A 184 -11.06 -13.73 -0.19
N LYS A 185 -12.20 -14.35 0.13
CA LYS A 185 -12.92 -15.22 -0.82
C LYS A 185 -13.45 -14.47 -2.03
N GLU A 186 -13.91 -13.23 -1.85
CA GLU A 186 -14.32 -12.36 -2.96
C GLU A 186 -13.11 -12.01 -3.84
N MET A 187 -11.97 -11.66 -3.24
CA MET A 187 -10.74 -11.33 -3.98
C MET A 187 -10.11 -12.54 -4.70
N GLU A 188 -10.15 -13.74 -4.10
CA GLU A 188 -9.73 -14.99 -4.73
C GLU A 188 -10.61 -15.32 -5.95
N LYS A 189 -11.93 -15.21 -5.84
CA LYS A 189 -12.84 -15.40 -6.98
C LYS A 189 -12.58 -14.42 -8.12
N GLU A 190 -12.37 -13.15 -7.80
CA GLU A 190 -12.01 -12.13 -8.80
C GLU A 190 -10.66 -12.39 -9.47
N HIS A 191 -9.75 -13.10 -8.82
CA HIS A 191 -8.47 -13.50 -9.38
C HIS A 191 -8.63 -14.72 -10.30
N ASP A 192 -9.34 -15.75 -9.84
CA ASP A 192 -9.60 -16.97 -10.61
C ASP A 192 -10.39 -16.68 -11.90
N GLU A 193 -11.31 -15.71 -11.88
CA GLU A 193 -12.05 -15.28 -13.07
C GLU A 193 -11.18 -14.53 -14.10
N LYS A 194 -10.02 -13.98 -13.71
CA LYS A 194 -9.13 -13.21 -14.58
C LYS A 194 -8.02 -14.04 -15.22
N VAL A 195 -7.79 -15.27 -14.74
CA VAL A 195 -6.86 -16.21 -15.36
C VAL A 195 -7.62 -16.97 -16.46
N PRO A 196 -7.40 -16.71 -17.76
CA PRO A 196 -7.98 -17.55 -18.80
C PRO A 196 -7.46 -18.98 -18.59
N GLU A 197 -8.38 -19.95 -18.58
CA GLU A 197 -8.03 -21.36 -18.51
C GLU A 197 -6.93 -21.66 -19.54
N PRO A 198 -5.83 -22.34 -19.15
CA PRO A 198 -4.83 -22.74 -20.12
C PRO A 198 -5.52 -23.65 -21.14
N THR A 199 -5.73 -23.17 -22.36
CA THR A 199 -6.23 -23.97 -23.47
C THR A 199 -5.12 -24.93 -23.89
N MET A 200 -4.94 -25.98 -23.10
CA MET A 200 -4.21 -27.18 -23.52
C MET A 200 -5.13 -27.91 -24.51
N ASP A 201 -5.13 -27.47 -25.75
CA ASP A 201 -5.70 -28.24 -26.86
C ASP A 201 -4.89 -29.54 -26.95
N HIS A 202 -5.37 -30.59 -26.30
CA HIS A 202 -4.93 -31.95 -26.57
C HIS A 202 -5.29 -32.27 -28.02
N LYS A 203 -4.35 -32.05 -28.95
CA LYS A 203 -4.45 -32.61 -30.29
C LYS A 203 -4.56 -34.12 -30.13
N LYS A 204 -5.71 -34.63 -30.53
CA LYS A 204 -6.07 -36.04 -30.61
C LYS A 204 -5.01 -36.77 -31.44
N GLU A 205 -4.11 -37.46 -30.73
CA GLU A 205 -3.28 -38.60 -31.14
C GLU A 205 -3.06 -38.79 -32.66
N ASP A 206 -1.88 -38.39 -33.15
CA ASP A 206 -1.25 -39.16 -34.22
C ASP A 206 -0.89 -40.53 -33.60
N LYS A 207 -1.53 -41.60 -34.08
CA LYS A 207 -1.24 -42.96 -33.64
C LYS A 207 0.23 -43.26 -33.91
N ILE A 208 1.04 -43.32 -32.87
CA ILE A 208 2.38 -43.93 -32.93
C ILE A 208 2.17 -45.41 -32.67
N ASP A 209 2.49 -46.26 -33.66
CA ASP A 209 2.38 -47.72 -33.57
C ASP A 209 3.17 -48.25 -32.37
N THR A 210 2.46 -48.81 -31.38
CA THR A 210 3.04 -49.48 -30.22
C THR A 210 3.40 -50.93 -30.56
N THR A 211 4.30 -51.13 -31.52
CA THR A 211 5.05 -52.40 -31.64
C THR A 211 6.46 -52.14 -31.14
N VAL A 212 6.68 -52.45 -29.86
CA VAL A 212 8.02 -52.46 -29.26
C VAL A 212 8.57 -53.87 -29.39
N ASP A 213 9.64 -54.06 -30.16
CA ASP A 213 10.35 -55.33 -30.26
C ASP A 213 10.97 -55.69 -28.89
N LEU A 214 10.41 -56.68 -28.20
CA LEU A 214 10.84 -57.17 -26.88
C LEU A 214 12.17 -57.97 -26.89
N GLY A 215 13.04 -57.74 -27.88
CA GLY A 215 14.30 -58.49 -28.05
C GLY A 215 15.51 -57.94 -27.28
N THR A 216 15.38 -56.85 -26.52
CA THR A 216 16.55 -56.12 -25.97
C THR A 216 16.50 -55.79 -24.47
N PHE A 217 15.52 -56.28 -23.71
CA PHE A 217 15.53 -56.13 -22.25
C PHE A 217 15.80 -57.48 -21.59
N GLY A 218 17.00 -57.63 -21.04
CA GLY A 218 17.40 -58.80 -20.26
C GLY A 218 16.62 -58.93 -18.96
N ASP A 219 16.42 -60.17 -18.55
CA ASP A 219 15.62 -60.60 -17.41
C ASP A 219 15.97 -59.86 -16.10
N LEU A 220 14.96 -59.28 -15.46
CA LEU A 220 15.00 -58.76 -14.08
C LEU A 220 13.92 -59.47 -13.26
N SER A 221 13.95 -60.80 -13.28
CA SER A 221 13.03 -61.68 -12.54
C SER A 221 13.33 -61.80 -11.04
N ASP A 222 14.34 -61.11 -10.50
CA ASP A 222 14.93 -61.49 -9.22
C ASP A 222 14.69 -60.51 -8.05
N VAL A 223 13.69 -59.62 -8.13
CA VAL A 223 13.33 -58.77 -6.98
C VAL A 223 11.81 -58.65 -6.84
N ASN A 224 11.19 -59.70 -6.30
CA ASN A 224 9.81 -59.66 -5.80
C ASN A 224 9.83 -59.09 -4.38
N ILE A 225 9.84 -57.76 -4.24
CA ILE A 225 9.59 -57.10 -2.94
C ILE A 225 8.10 -56.83 -2.87
N THR A 226 7.43 -57.45 -1.90
CA THR A 226 6.02 -57.19 -1.64
C THR A 226 5.87 -55.94 -0.77
N LEU A 227 4.76 -55.22 -0.96
CA LEU A 227 4.47 -53.95 -0.29
C LEU A 227 4.46 -54.05 1.25
N ASP A 228 4.30 -55.27 1.78
CA ASP A 228 4.30 -55.57 3.20
C ASP A 228 5.72 -55.58 3.82
N ASP A 229 6.78 -55.72 3.01
CA ASP A 229 8.19 -55.70 3.46
C ASP A 229 8.72 -54.26 3.70
N LEU A 230 7.90 -53.24 3.44
CA LEU A 230 8.26 -51.81 3.51
C LEU A 230 7.72 -51.11 4.77
N PHE A 231 6.87 -51.77 5.56
CA PHE A 231 6.20 -51.16 6.71
C PHE A 231 6.42 -51.86 8.06
N ASP A 232 7.15 -52.96 8.10
CA ASP A 232 7.61 -53.56 9.35
C ASP A 232 9.08 -53.21 9.56
N ASP A 233 9.33 -52.17 10.37
CA ASP A 233 10.53 -52.06 11.22
C ASP A 233 10.23 -51.05 12.36
N ASP A 234 10.26 -51.60 13.58
CA ASP A 234 10.42 -51.05 14.95
C ASP A 234 10.36 -49.52 15.22
#